data_AF-A0A8S2WK23-F1
#
_entry.id   AF-A0A8S2WK23-F1
#
_cell.length_a   1.000
_cell.length_b   1.000
_cell.length_c   1.000
_cell.angle_alpha   90.00
_cell.angle_beta   90.00
_cell.angle_gamma   90.00
#
_symmetry.space_group_name_H-M   'P 1'
#
loop_
_entity.id
_entity.type
_entity.pdbx_description
1 polymer ?
#
loop_
_entity_poly.entity_id
_entity_poly.type
_entity_poly.pdbx_seq_one_letter_code
_entity_poly.pdbx_strand_id
1 'polypeptide(L)'
;MSSVTTADITEVREDVSPNKLYECPEEGCTAAFARNGNLINHIANGKHQRRPERHSMRDYAMQTYHSKLEDVGERALISVLLEAWSQDHSVPSQRLPRGWALPKERTQTRLNPVQIRYLTDKFDQGLKEKIRWKPEEMAAEMQQ
;
A
#
# COMPACT_ATOMS: atom_id res chain seq x y z
N MET A 1 65.09 -42.77 -17.50
CA MET A 1 64.60 -43.09 -18.86
C MET A 1 63.26 -43.79 -18.70
N SER A 2 62.27 -43.33 -19.49
CA SER A 2 60.99 -43.99 -19.78
C SER A 2 59.91 -43.92 -18.69
N SER A 3 58.64 -43.64 -18.95
CA SER A 3 57.91 -43.07 -20.10
C SER A 3 56.54 -42.65 -19.56
N VAL A 4 56.02 -41.55 -20.10
CA VAL A 4 54.67 -41.02 -19.87
C VAL A 4 53.62 -42.02 -20.34
N THR A 5 52.55 -42.21 -19.56
CA THR A 5 51.31 -42.85 -20.00
C THR A 5 50.15 -41.86 -19.87
N THR A 6 49.82 -41.27 -21.01
CA THR A 6 48.58 -40.54 -21.28
C THR A 6 47.53 -41.57 -21.70
N ALA A 7 46.49 -41.75 -20.90
CA ALA A 7 45.17 -42.24 -21.34
C ALA A 7 44.25 -42.31 -20.12
N ASP A 8 43.37 -41.34 -19.94
CA ASP A 8 41.92 -41.57 -20.02
C ASP A 8 41.19 -40.26 -19.68
N ILE A 9 41.13 -39.36 -20.66
CA ILE A 9 40.15 -38.27 -20.64
C ILE A 9 39.13 -38.70 -21.68
N THR A 10 38.09 -39.38 -21.23
CA THR A 10 36.92 -39.70 -22.04
C THR A 10 36.31 -38.39 -22.53
N GLU A 11 36.54 -38.07 -23.80
CA GLU A 11 35.78 -37.09 -24.57
C GLU A 11 34.31 -37.48 -24.55
N VAL A 12 33.54 -36.87 -23.65
CA VAL A 12 32.09 -36.81 -23.80
C VAL A 12 31.83 -35.81 -24.92
N ARG A 13 31.60 -36.35 -26.12
CA ARG A 13 31.18 -35.61 -27.32
C ARG A 13 29.89 -34.86 -27.01
N GLU A 14 29.98 -33.53 -26.97
CA GLU A 14 28.81 -32.66 -26.84
C GLU A 14 28.05 -32.62 -28.17
N ASP A 15 26.79 -33.04 -28.13
CA ASP A 15 25.80 -32.76 -29.16
C ASP A 15 25.75 -31.26 -29.46
N VAL A 16 26.28 -30.88 -30.61
CA VAL A 16 26.26 -29.51 -31.13
C VAL A 16 24.86 -29.22 -31.67
N SER A 17 23.95 -28.86 -30.77
CA SER A 17 22.79 -28.03 -31.13
C SER A 17 23.28 -26.58 -31.30
N PRO A 18 23.03 -25.91 -32.44
CA PRO A 18 23.59 -24.59 -32.77
C PRO A 18 23.06 -23.42 -31.90
N ASN A 19 22.43 -23.71 -30.77
CA ASN A 19 21.82 -22.73 -29.88
C ASN A 19 22.11 -22.99 -28.38
N LYS A 20 23.07 -23.85 -28.05
CA LYS A 20 23.42 -24.14 -26.65
C LYS A 20 24.42 -23.11 -26.14
N LEU A 21 23.94 -22.16 -25.34
CA LEU A 21 24.77 -21.21 -24.62
C LEU A 21 25.28 -21.87 -23.32
N TYR A 22 26.50 -21.52 -22.94
CA TYR A 22 27.15 -21.91 -21.69
C TYR A 22 26.88 -20.84 -20.63
N GLU A 23 26.07 -21.18 -19.63
CA GLU A 23 25.68 -20.28 -18.54
C GLU A 23 26.66 -20.40 -17.36
N CYS A 24 26.78 -19.32 -16.58
CA CYS A 24 27.62 -19.31 -15.39
C CYS A 24 26.94 -20.04 -14.21
N PRO A 25 27.62 -20.96 -13.51
CA PRO A 25 27.05 -21.69 -12.36
C PRO A 25 27.00 -20.87 -11.06
N GLU A 26 27.50 -19.63 -11.05
CA GLU A 26 27.45 -18.76 -9.88
C GLU A 26 26.04 -18.14 -9.70
N GLU A 27 25.49 -18.30 -8.49
CA GLU A 27 24.20 -17.73 -8.10
C GLU A 27 24.14 -16.21 -8.36
N GLY A 28 23.23 -15.80 -9.23
CA GLY A 28 23.00 -14.40 -9.57
C GLY A 28 23.85 -13.84 -10.73
N CYS A 29 24.72 -14.64 -11.35
CA CYS A 29 25.41 -14.26 -12.59
C CYS A 29 24.50 -14.54 -13.80
N THR A 30 24.27 -13.53 -14.66
CA THR A 30 23.41 -13.67 -15.86
C THR A 30 24.24 -13.80 -17.15
N ALA A 31 25.54 -14.06 -17.03
CA ALA A 31 26.42 -14.18 -18.19
C ALA A 31 26.21 -15.52 -18.90
N ALA A 32 25.98 -15.46 -20.21
CA ALA A 32 25.87 -16.61 -21.10
C ALA A 32 26.86 -16.49 -22.26
N PHE A 33 27.57 -17.57 -22.58
CA PHE A 33 28.65 -17.57 -23.55
C PHE A 33 28.39 -18.59 -24.66
N ALA A 34 28.79 -18.27 -25.89
CA ALA A 34 28.68 -19.20 -27.02
C ALA A 34 29.72 -20.34 -26.99
N ARG A 35 30.78 -20.23 -26.17
CA ARG A 35 31.89 -21.18 -26.11
C ARG A 35 32.27 -21.48 -24.66
N ASN A 36 32.58 -22.75 -24.38
CA ASN A 36 33.02 -23.20 -23.06
C ASN A 36 34.31 -22.48 -22.57
N GLY A 37 35.28 -22.25 -23.46
CA GLY A 37 36.51 -21.54 -23.08
C GLY A 37 36.29 -20.11 -22.55
N ASN A 38 35.25 -19.43 -23.03
CA ASN A 38 34.89 -18.10 -22.53
C ASN A 38 34.24 -18.17 -21.15
N LEU A 39 33.45 -19.21 -20.88
CA LEU A 39 32.90 -19.48 -19.55
C LEU A 39 34.01 -19.76 -18.54
N ILE A 40 34.96 -20.62 -18.88
CA ILE A 40 36.09 -20.96 -18.00
C ILE A 40 36.92 -19.71 -17.69
N ASN A 41 37.22 -18.89 -18.71
CA ASN A 41 37.95 -17.65 -18.50
C ASN A 41 37.14 -16.63 -17.69
N HIS A 42 35.82 -16.57 -17.85
CA HIS A 42 34.94 -15.74 -17.03
C HIS A 42 35.00 -16.13 -15.54
N ILE A 43 34.93 -17.44 -15.25
CA ILE A 43 35.05 -17.98 -13.88
C ILE A 43 36.45 -17.67 -13.32
N ALA A 44 37.51 -17.91 -14.10
CA ALA A 44 38.89 -17.66 -13.68
C ALA A 44 39.17 -16.17 -13.41
N ASN A 45 38.56 -15.26 -14.19
CA ASN A 45 38.69 -13.82 -14.00
C ASN A 45 37.79 -13.28 -12.87
N GLY A 46 36.80 -14.04 -12.41
CA GLY A 46 35.86 -13.66 -11.34
C GLY A 46 34.96 -12.44 -11.67
N LYS A 47 34.91 -12.00 -12.92
CA LYS A 47 34.12 -10.83 -13.35
C LYS A 47 32.68 -11.23 -13.63
N HIS A 48 31.94 -11.58 -12.58
CA HIS A 48 30.54 -11.98 -12.69
C HIS A 48 29.64 -10.81 -13.08
N GLN A 49 28.84 -11.00 -14.14
CA GLN A 49 27.84 -10.02 -14.55
C GLN A 49 26.56 -10.29 -13.78
N ARG A 50 26.53 -9.79 -12.54
CA ARG A 50 25.33 -9.82 -11.71
C ARG A 50 24.44 -8.67 -12.15
N ARG A 51 23.28 -8.97 -12.74
CA ARG A 51 22.26 -7.98 -13.10
C ARG A 51 21.14 -7.97 -12.05
N PRO A 52 21.24 -7.13 -11.00
CA PRO A 52 20.11 -6.82 -10.14
C PRO A 52 19.04 -5.98 -10.88
N GLU A 53 19.22 -5.67 -12.17
CA GLU A 53 18.31 -4.93 -13.04
C GLU A 53 16.89 -5.53 -13.12
N ARG A 54 16.67 -6.76 -12.65
CA ARG A 54 15.33 -7.27 -12.30
C ARG A 54 15.01 -6.97 -10.83
N HIS A 55 15.12 -5.71 -10.40
CA HIS A 55 14.25 -5.33 -9.30
C HIS A 55 12.83 -5.61 -9.81
N SER A 56 12.09 -6.50 -9.16
CA SER A 56 10.67 -6.57 -9.46
C SER A 56 10.09 -5.17 -9.24
N MET A 57 9.04 -4.79 -9.96
CA MET A 57 8.29 -3.56 -9.61
C MET A 57 7.92 -3.57 -8.12
N ARG A 58 7.72 -4.76 -7.55
CA ARG A 58 7.54 -4.98 -6.12
C ARG A 58 8.76 -4.62 -5.28
N ASP A 59 9.95 -5.07 -5.66
CA ASP A 59 11.18 -4.80 -4.89
C ASP A 59 11.52 -3.32 -4.90
N TYR A 60 11.32 -2.65 -6.05
CA TYR A 60 11.42 -1.20 -6.15
C TYR A 60 10.38 -0.48 -5.30
N ALA A 61 9.11 -0.93 -5.32
CA ALA A 61 8.08 -0.36 -4.46
C ALA A 61 8.41 -0.54 -2.96
N MET A 62 8.94 -1.69 -2.56
CA MET A 62 9.34 -1.95 -1.18
C MET A 62 10.52 -1.09 -0.74
N GLN A 63 11.57 -1.00 -1.57
CA GLN A 63 12.74 -0.18 -1.29
C GLN A 63 12.40 1.32 -1.25
N THR A 64 11.59 1.80 -2.19
CA THR A 64 11.15 3.21 -2.19
C THR A 64 10.20 3.52 -1.05
N TYR A 65 9.35 2.59 -0.62
CA TYR A 65 8.51 2.77 0.57
C TYR A 65 9.35 2.82 1.84
N HIS A 66 10.30 1.89 2.01
CA HIS A 66 11.23 1.86 3.13
C HIS A 66 12.04 3.16 3.22
N SER A 67 12.68 3.55 2.12
CA SER A 67 13.42 4.81 2.04
C SER A 67 12.54 6.01 2.35
N LYS A 68 11.29 6.04 1.88
CA LYS A 68 10.34 7.11 2.22
C LYS A 68 9.94 7.13 3.69
N LEU A 69 9.87 5.99 4.38
CA LEU A 69 9.60 5.95 5.82
C LEU A 69 10.80 6.44 6.63
N GLU A 70 12.02 6.06 6.22
CA GLU A 70 13.25 6.48 6.89
C GLU A 70 13.55 7.98 6.64
N ASP A 71 13.35 8.47 5.41
CA ASP A 71 13.45 9.92 5.08
C ASP A 71 12.33 10.76 5.70
N VAL A 72 11.23 10.15 6.14
CA VAL A 72 10.16 10.84 6.90
C VAL A 72 10.61 11.15 8.34
N GLY A 73 11.79 10.68 8.76
CA GLY A 73 12.46 11.13 9.98
C GLY A 73 12.71 12.65 10.07
N GLU A 74 12.65 13.39 8.95
CA GLU A 74 12.83 14.86 8.94
C GLU A 74 11.72 15.64 8.22
N ARG A 75 10.68 14.98 7.69
CA ARG A 75 9.59 15.69 7.02
C ARG A 75 8.58 16.21 8.02
N ALA A 76 8.82 17.43 8.50
CA ALA A 76 7.93 18.57 8.84
C ALA A 76 6.52 18.37 9.47
N LEU A 77 5.91 17.19 9.40
CA LEU A 77 4.64 16.86 10.05
C LEU A 77 4.79 16.79 11.57
N ILE A 78 6.01 16.54 12.05
CA ILE A 78 6.31 16.55 13.47
C ILE A 78 6.66 17.96 13.95
N SER A 79 7.15 18.92 13.16
CA SER A 79 7.53 20.22 13.76
C SER A 79 6.34 20.96 14.36
N VAL A 80 5.23 21.08 13.62
CA VAL A 80 4.02 21.76 14.11
C VAL A 80 3.33 20.95 15.21
N LEU A 81 3.28 19.62 15.09
CA LEU A 81 2.64 18.76 16.10
C LEU A 81 3.48 18.64 17.38
N LEU A 82 4.80 18.61 17.25
CA LEU A 82 5.76 18.58 18.34
C LEU A 82 5.88 19.95 19.00
N GLU A 83 5.80 21.06 18.26
CA GLU A 83 5.68 22.41 18.84
C GLU A 83 4.37 22.57 19.60
N ALA A 84 3.26 22.04 19.08
CA ALA A 84 1.98 22.02 19.77
C ALA A 84 1.96 21.10 21.01
N TRP A 85 2.79 20.05 21.05
CA TRP A 85 2.93 19.14 22.20
C TRP A 85 4.01 19.56 23.20
N SER A 86 5.03 20.31 22.76
CA SER A 86 6.12 20.83 23.60
C SER A 86 5.82 22.21 24.17
N GLN A 87 4.86 22.92 23.58
CA GLN A 87 4.10 23.92 24.32
C GLN A 87 3.30 23.17 25.37
N ASP A 88 3.88 23.04 26.56
CA ASP A 88 3.14 22.88 27.80
C ASP A 88 2.19 24.07 27.89
N HIS A 89 1.06 23.96 27.20
CA HIS A 89 -0.09 24.73 27.57
C HIS A 89 -0.44 24.25 28.97
N SER A 90 0.07 24.98 29.96
CA SER A 90 -0.73 25.36 31.12
C SER A 90 -1.96 26.10 30.58
N VAL A 91 -2.81 25.38 29.85
CA VAL A 91 -4.21 25.73 29.72
C VAL A 91 -4.61 25.76 31.18
N PRO A 92 -5.04 26.92 31.75
CA PRO A 92 -5.75 26.84 33.00
C PRO A 92 -6.81 25.79 32.75
N SER A 93 -6.75 24.67 33.47
CA SER A 93 -7.74 23.61 33.35
C SER A 93 -9.06 24.29 33.61
N GLN A 94 -9.70 24.79 32.55
CA GLN A 94 -11.08 25.16 32.55
C GLN A 94 -11.70 23.81 32.77
N ARG A 95 -11.96 23.51 34.05
CA ARG A 95 -12.73 22.35 34.43
C ARG A 95 -14.07 22.59 33.77
N LEU A 96 -14.19 22.06 32.56
CA LEU A 96 -15.43 22.11 31.83
C LEU A 96 -16.44 21.43 32.73
N PRO A 97 -17.61 22.05 32.95
CA PRO A 97 -18.61 21.46 33.81
C PRO A 97 -18.92 20.06 33.31
N ARG A 98 -19.15 19.15 34.25
CA ARG A 98 -19.52 17.76 33.94
C ARG A 98 -20.68 17.78 32.93
N GLY A 99 -20.46 17.20 31.75
CA GLY A 99 -21.45 17.17 30.67
C GLY A 99 -21.14 18.04 29.45
N TRP A 100 -20.04 18.81 29.42
CA TRP A 100 -19.68 19.65 28.26
C TRP A 100 -19.52 18.87 26.94
N ALA A 101 -18.97 17.65 27.01
CA ALA A 101 -18.78 16.78 25.85
C ALA A 101 -19.91 15.74 25.69
N LEU A 102 -20.90 15.71 26.59
CA LEU A 102 -22.00 14.76 26.45
C LEU A 102 -22.95 15.24 25.36
N PRO A 103 -23.33 14.37 24.41
CA PRO A 103 -24.41 14.71 23.49
C PRO A 103 -25.66 15.01 24.31
N LYS A 104 -26.34 16.11 23.98
CA LYS A 104 -27.65 16.40 24.59
C LYS A 104 -28.54 15.19 24.36
N GLU A 105 -29.18 14.71 25.43
CA GLU A 105 -30.17 13.64 25.32
C GLU A 105 -31.24 14.09 24.33
N ARG A 106 -31.28 13.46 23.16
CA ARG A 106 -32.33 13.68 22.18
C ARG A 106 -33.56 12.99 22.73
N THR A 107 -34.49 13.76 23.29
CA THR A 107 -35.83 13.26 23.60
C THR A 107 -36.54 12.99 22.28
N GLN A 108 -36.48 11.74 21.81
CA GLN A 108 -37.37 11.29 20.76
C GLN A 108 -38.77 11.17 21.35
N THR A 109 -39.57 12.22 21.17
CA THR A 109 -40.99 12.16 21.48
C THR A 109 -41.65 11.16 20.53
N ARG A 110 -42.49 10.27 21.07
CA ARG A 110 -43.28 9.37 20.24
C ARG A 110 -44.29 10.20 19.44
N LEU A 111 -44.32 10.01 18.12
CA LEU A 111 -45.35 10.63 17.28
C LEU A 111 -46.73 10.07 17.64
N ASN A 112 -47.70 10.95 17.76
CA ASN A 112 -49.09 10.61 17.99
C ASN A 112 -49.65 9.85 16.76
N PRO A 113 -50.54 8.84 16.90
CA PRO A 113 -51.18 8.18 15.76
C PRO A 113 -51.81 9.14 14.74
N VAL A 114 -52.33 10.30 15.18
CA VAL A 114 -52.86 11.33 14.27
C VAL A 114 -51.74 11.95 13.42
N GLN A 115 -50.59 12.24 14.01
CA GLN A 115 -49.42 12.79 13.32
C GLN A 115 -48.84 11.78 12.31
N ILE A 116 -48.84 10.49 12.66
CA ILE A 116 -48.39 9.42 11.76
C ILE A 116 -49.27 9.32 10.53
N ARG A 117 -50.60 9.35 10.70
CA ARG A 117 -51.56 9.33 9.58
C ARG A 117 -51.35 10.51 8.65
N TYR A 118 -51.27 11.71 9.22
CA TYR A 118 -51.04 12.94 8.45
C TYR A 118 -49.74 12.89 7.63
N LEU A 119 -48.62 12.45 8.24
CA LEU A 119 -47.35 12.30 7.53
C LEU A 119 -47.40 11.25 6.42
N THR A 120 -48.15 10.18 6.63
CA THR A 120 -48.34 9.12 5.63
C THR A 120 -49.16 9.63 4.45
N ASP A 121 -50.25 10.36 4.71
CA ASP A 121 -51.10 10.94 3.67
C ASP A 121 -50.35 11.99 2.83
N LYS A 122 -49.56 12.88 3.46
CA LYS A 122 -48.74 13.88 2.75
C LYS A 122 -47.61 13.22 1.95
N PHE A 123 -47.05 12.12 2.45
CA PHE A 123 -46.04 11.35 1.73
C PHE A 123 -46.63 10.71 0.47
N ASP A 124 -47.78 10.05 0.58
CA ASP A 124 -48.48 9.44 -0.56
C ASP A 124 -48.94 10.48 -1.58
N GLN A 125 -49.38 11.65 -1.13
CA GLN A 125 -49.69 12.78 -2.01
C GLN A 125 -48.44 13.27 -2.76
N GLY A 126 -47.30 13.40 -2.06
CA GLY A 126 -46.02 13.77 -2.67
C GLY A 126 -45.55 12.77 -3.74
N LEU A 127 -45.81 11.47 -3.55
CA LEU A 127 -45.53 10.45 -4.56
C LEU A 127 -46.41 10.59 -5.80
N LYS A 128 -47.71 10.89 -5.63
CA LYS A 128 -48.66 11.06 -6.73
C LYS A 128 -48.40 12.35 -7.52
N GLU A 129 -48.15 13.45 -6.82
CA GLU A 129 -47.99 14.78 -7.41
C GLU A 129 -46.53 15.08 -7.81
N LYS A 130 -45.57 14.23 -7.40
CA LYS A 130 -44.12 14.43 -7.54
C LYS A 130 -43.62 15.73 -6.88
N ILE A 131 -44.25 16.11 -5.78
CA ILE A 131 -43.92 17.31 -5.01
C ILE A 131 -43.14 16.92 -3.74
N ARG A 132 -42.12 17.72 -3.41
CA ARG A 132 -41.38 17.61 -2.14
C ARG A 132 -41.84 18.71 -1.21
N TRP A 133 -42.59 18.33 -0.18
CA TRP A 133 -43.03 19.25 0.87
C TRP A 133 -41.86 19.74 1.72
N LYS A 134 -41.87 21.02 2.10
CA LYS A 134 -40.86 21.54 3.01
C LYS A 134 -41.13 21.07 4.44
N PRO A 135 -40.10 20.63 5.18
CA PRO A 135 -40.28 20.16 6.56
C PRO A 135 -40.88 21.20 7.50
N GLU A 136 -40.55 22.49 7.31
CA GLU A 136 -41.01 23.60 8.16
C GLU A 136 -42.52 23.83 8.02
N GLU A 137 -43.04 23.81 6.80
CA GLU A 137 -44.46 24.01 6.50
C GLU A 137 -45.29 22.85 7.05
N MET A 138 -44.82 21.60 6.88
CA MET A 138 -45.49 20.42 7.44
C MET A 138 -45.47 20.40 8.98
N ALA A 139 -44.38 20.88 9.60
CA ALA A 139 -44.29 20.96 11.05
C ALA A 139 -45.27 21.99 11.63
N ALA A 140 -45.46 23.13 10.95
CA ALA A 140 -46.43 24.13 11.34
C ALA A 140 -47.88 23.62 11.19
N GLU A 141 -48.20 22.93 10.09
CA GLU A 141 -49.52 22.33 9.86
C GLU A 141 -49.85 21.23 10.88
N MET A 142 -48.84 20.47 11.34
CA MET A 142 -49.00 19.42 12.35
C MET A 142 -49.17 19.96 13.79
N GLN A 143 -48.86 21.24 14.03
CA GLN A 143 -49.01 21.90 15.34
C GLN A 143 -50.34 22.65 15.49
N GLN A 144 -51.13 22.78 14.42
CA GLN A 144 -52.49 23.35 14.42
C GLN A 144 -53.53 22.30 14.85
#